data_AF-A0A4Y9XXT4-F1
#
_entry.id   AF-A0A4Y9XXT4-F1
#
_cell.length_a   1.000
_cell.length_b   1.000
_cell.length_c   1.000
_cell.angle_alpha   90.00
_cell.angle_beta   90.00
_cell.angle_gamma   90.00
#
_symmetry.space_group_name_H-M   'P 1'
#
loop_
_entity.id
_entity.type
_entity.pdbx_description
1 polymer ?
#
loop_
_entity_poly.entity_id
_entity_poly.type
_entity_poly.pdbx_seq_one_letter_code
_entity_poly.pdbx_strand_id
1 'polypeptide(L)'
;MTSSYFNFDDADVILRSAAPYATEFRVHKSLLSAASPFFKHMFALPQAPHSVAGPEVPVIDVSEPKSTLETLLRYVYPMSRPSIDTLDELTPVLEAAMKYDIISVIDILRKRLVSPDFARATPTRVYAIACRFDLEEEAKEASRYTLNVNVLDCPLHDDLKHITAYAYHRLLDLHRKRAKAAQELLQLSEDVKCMQCNGARYHAFLPPKWWTDFHERAKQELAVRPTADVVFSMPFLAQSAQAGCERCAGSILDAHSFLDQLRKNIDNLPSTI
;
A
#
# COMPACT_ATOMS: atom_id res chain seq x y z
N MET A 1 35.17 3.12 9.51
CA MET A 1 34.62 3.06 10.90
C MET A 1 34.01 1.69 11.09
N THR A 2 34.03 1.08 12.27
CA THR A 2 33.37 -0.21 12.54
C THR A 2 31.97 0.01 13.12
N SER A 3 31.02 -0.88 12.81
CA SER A 3 29.67 -0.83 13.39
C SER A 3 29.72 -1.15 14.89
N SER A 4 28.96 -0.42 15.70
CA SER A 4 28.82 -0.69 17.13
C SER A 4 28.02 -1.97 17.42
N TYR A 5 27.14 -2.38 16.49
CA TYR A 5 26.32 -3.57 16.65
C TYR A 5 27.01 -4.84 16.09
N PHE A 6 27.89 -4.67 15.10
CA PHE A 6 28.52 -5.77 14.36
C PHE A 6 30.04 -5.62 14.38
N ASN A 7 30.64 -5.91 15.53
CA ASN A 7 32.08 -5.90 15.76
C ASN A 7 32.52 -7.16 16.52
N PHE A 8 32.19 -8.34 15.99
CA PHE A 8 32.53 -9.61 16.64
C PHE A 8 34.02 -9.94 16.48
N ASP A 9 34.64 -10.40 17.57
CA ASP A 9 36.06 -10.79 17.60
C ASP A 9 36.31 -12.07 16.80
N ASP A 10 35.35 -12.98 16.80
CA ASP A 10 35.35 -14.27 16.11
C ASP A 10 34.80 -14.20 14.66
N ALA A 11 34.62 -13.00 14.12
CA ALA A 11 34.15 -12.79 12.76
C ALA A 11 35.11 -13.39 11.71
N ASP A 12 34.55 -14.07 10.72
CA ASP A 12 35.26 -14.72 9.61
C ASP A 12 35.00 -14.04 8.25
N VAL A 13 34.25 -12.93 8.25
CA VAL A 13 34.10 -12.00 7.12
C VAL A 13 33.80 -10.58 7.59
N ILE A 14 34.22 -9.58 6.82
CA ILE A 14 33.86 -8.17 7.02
C ILE A 14 33.06 -7.70 5.81
N LEU A 15 31.82 -7.24 6.04
CA LEU A 15 31.06 -6.51 5.02
C LEU A 15 31.35 -5.01 5.16
N ARG A 16 31.72 -4.34 4.07
CA ARG A 16 32.01 -2.90 4.07
C ARG A 16 30.93 -2.16 3.28
N SER A 17 30.18 -1.29 3.97
CA SER A 17 29.09 -0.52 3.36
C SER A 17 29.59 0.50 2.34
N ALA A 18 28.70 0.93 1.45
CA ALA A 18 29.00 1.96 0.47
C ALA A 18 29.32 3.33 1.09
N ALA A 19 30.02 4.16 0.30
CA ALA A 19 30.34 5.56 0.58
C ALA A 19 29.06 6.41 0.77
N PRO A 20 29.09 7.57 1.49
CA PRO A 20 30.27 8.40 1.81
C PRO A 20 31.04 8.01 3.08
N TYR A 21 30.43 7.28 4.02
CA TYR A 21 31.10 6.84 5.26
C TYR A 21 31.12 5.31 5.34
N ALA A 22 32.11 4.70 4.68
CA ALA A 22 32.28 3.25 4.68
C ALA A 22 32.40 2.72 6.12
N THR A 23 31.44 1.87 6.47
CA THR A 23 31.36 1.22 7.77
C THR A 23 31.61 -0.27 7.60
N GLU A 24 32.48 -0.81 8.43
CA GLU A 24 32.84 -2.22 8.47
C GLU A 24 31.96 -2.96 9.48
N PHE A 25 31.40 -4.06 9.03
CA PHE A 25 30.54 -4.96 9.79
C PHE A 25 31.27 -6.29 9.90
N ARG A 26 31.86 -6.57 11.06
CA ARG A 26 32.51 -7.85 11.34
C ARG A 26 31.42 -8.86 11.68
N VAL A 27 31.24 -9.87 10.83
CA VAL A 27 30.10 -10.79 10.87
C VAL A 27 30.54 -12.23 10.54
N HIS A 28 29.62 -13.18 10.68
CA HIS A 28 29.86 -14.61 10.47
C HIS A 28 29.28 -15.11 9.15
N LYS A 29 30.10 -15.79 8.34
CA LYS A 29 29.71 -16.44 7.08
C LYS A 29 28.65 -17.50 7.31
N SER A 30 28.70 -18.22 8.44
CA SER A 30 27.75 -19.28 8.78
C SER A 30 26.32 -18.74 8.90
N LEU A 31 26.13 -17.61 9.60
CA LEU A 31 24.83 -16.97 9.79
C LEU A 31 24.32 -16.36 8.47
N LEU A 32 25.19 -15.67 7.74
CA LEU A 32 24.83 -15.12 6.42
C LEU A 32 24.45 -16.23 5.44
N SER A 33 25.20 -17.33 5.39
CA SER A 33 24.92 -18.48 4.50
C SER A 33 23.65 -19.23 4.89
N ALA A 34 23.33 -19.27 6.18
CA ALA A 34 22.10 -19.89 6.67
C ALA A 34 20.86 -19.05 6.29
N ALA A 35 20.99 -17.72 6.29
CA ALA A 35 19.91 -16.80 5.97
C ALA A 35 19.76 -16.50 4.47
N SER A 36 20.84 -16.64 3.69
CA SER A 36 20.92 -16.22 2.30
C SER A 36 21.61 -17.26 1.42
N PRO A 37 20.91 -17.84 0.43
CA PRO A 37 21.52 -18.62 -0.62
C PRO A 37 22.58 -17.82 -1.39
N PHE A 38 22.37 -16.53 -1.64
CA PHE A 38 23.35 -15.68 -2.32
C PHE A 38 24.70 -15.70 -1.60
N PHE A 39 24.72 -15.40 -0.28
CA PHE A 39 25.95 -15.39 0.50
C PHE A 39 26.57 -16.80 0.58
N LYS A 40 25.76 -17.84 0.72
CA LYS A 40 26.22 -19.23 0.71
C LYS A 40 26.98 -19.58 -0.57
N HIS A 41 26.44 -19.23 -1.74
CA HIS A 41 27.11 -19.47 -3.02
C HIS A 41 28.35 -18.60 -3.18
N MET A 42 28.27 -17.31 -2.84
CA MET A 42 29.41 -16.38 -2.94
C MET A 42 30.61 -16.86 -2.11
N PHE A 43 30.39 -17.35 -0.89
CA PHE A 43 31.47 -17.86 -0.04
C PHE A 43 32.03 -19.21 -0.50
N ALA A 44 31.30 -19.97 -1.31
CA ALA A 44 31.75 -21.23 -1.88
C ALA A 44 32.64 -21.05 -3.14
N LEU A 45 32.69 -19.84 -3.70
CA LEU A 45 33.51 -19.56 -4.89
C LEU A 45 35.02 -19.63 -4.54
N PRO A 46 35.85 -20.20 -5.43
CA PRO A 46 37.30 -20.20 -5.25
C PRO A 46 37.80 -18.76 -5.20
N GLN A 47 38.47 -18.38 -4.11
CA GLN A 47 39.16 -17.09 -4.04
C GLN A 47 40.49 -17.21 -4.82
N ALA A 48 40.88 -16.14 -5.52
CA ALA A 48 42.21 -16.08 -6.11
C ALA A 48 43.27 -16.22 -5.01
N PRO A 49 44.41 -16.89 -5.27
CA PRO A 49 45.46 -17.03 -4.27
C PRO A 49 45.98 -15.65 -3.90
N HIS A 50 45.60 -15.17 -2.71
CA HIS A 50 46.11 -13.93 -2.15
C HIS A 50 47.60 -14.11 -1.89
N SER A 51 48.40 -13.30 -2.60
CA SER A 51 49.81 -13.12 -2.29
C SER A 51 49.89 -12.27 -1.02
N VAL A 52 50.86 -12.57 -0.14
CA VAL A 52 51.23 -11.92 1.14
C VAL A 52 50.38 -12.18 2.41
N ALA A 53 50.90 -13.13 3.21
CA ALA A 53 51.12 -13.12 4.67
C ALA A 53 49.98 -12.73 5.64
N GLY A 54 49.28 -13.75 6.16
CA GLY A 54 48.51 -13.71 7.42
C GLY A 54 47.07 -14.24 7.30
N PRO A 55 46.43 -14.68 8.40
CA PRO A 55 45.00 -15.00 8.41
C PRO A 55 44.20 -13.69 8.48
N GLU A 56 44.18 -12.92 7.39
CA GLU A 56 43.41 -11.68 7.32
C GLU A 56 41.94 -12.01 6.99
N VAL A 57 41.01 -11.50 7.80
CA VAL A 57 39.58 -11.72 7.60
C VAL A 57 39.15 -11.06 6.28
N PRO A 58 38.51 -11.78 5.35
CA PRO A 58 38.17 -11.24 4.03
C PRO A 58 37.19 -10.06 4.13
N VAL A 59 37.48 -9.00 3.40
CA VAL A 59 36.63 -7.80 3.28
C VAL A 59 35.83 -7.85 1.98
N ILE A 60 34.52 -7.65 2.06
CA ILE A 60 33.60 -7.63 0.92
C ILE A 60 32.89 -6.28 0.87
N ASP A 61 33.13 -5.54 -0.21
CA ASP A 61 32.43 -4.29 -0.48
C ASP A 61 30.99 -4.56 -0.93
N VAL A 62 30.04 -3.84 -0.34
CA VAL A 62 28.63 -3.89 -0.70
C VAL A 62 28.12 -2.51 -1.12
N SER A 63 27.05 -2.47 -1.92
CA SER A 63 26.49 -1.21 -2.45
C SER A 63 25.55 -0.50 -1.47
N GLU A 64 25.16 -1.19 -0.40
CA GLU A 64 24.16 -0.78 0.56
C GLU A 64 24.79 0.24 1.53
N PRO A 65 24.07 1.33 1.84
CA PRO A 65 24.53 2.27 2.86
C PRO A 65 24.48 1.61 4.24
N LYS A 66 25.23 2.19 5.18
CA LYS A 66 25.33 1.70 6.57
C LYS A 66 23.97 1.38 7.19
N SER A 67 23.00 2.28 7.09
CA SER A 67 21.68 2.14 7.72
C SER A 67 20.92 0.93 7.19
N THR A 68 20.89 0.74 5.87
CA THR A 68 20.23 -0.40 5.22
C THR A 68 20.88 -1.71 5.61
N LEU A 69 22.21 -1.78 5.53
CA LEU A 69 22.96 -2.99 5.86
C LEU A 69 22.81 -3.37 7.34
N GLU A 70 22.90 -2.39 8.24
CA GLU A 70 22.73 -2.61 9.68
C GLU A 70 21.33 -3.13 10.00
N THR A 71 20.29 -2.52 9.44
CA THR A 71 18.90 -2.98 9.60
C THR A 71 18.74 -4.40 9.08
N LEU A 72 19.21 -4.69 7.87
CA LEU A 72 19.12 -6.03 7.27
C LEU A 72 19.81 -7.08 8.14
N LEU A 73 21.05 -6.83 8.57
CA LEU A 73 21.80 -7.74 9.42
C LEU A 73 21.12 -7.97 10.77
N ARG A 74 20.45 -6.96 11.34
CA ARG A 74 19.68 -7.13 12.59
C ARG A 74 18.47 -8.04 12.44
N TYR A 75 17.96 -8.25 11.23
CA TYR A 75 16.95 -9.29 10.98
C TYR A 75 17.56 -10.69 10.82
N VAL A 76 18.79 -10.79 10.32
CA VAL A 76 19.50 -12.06 10.14
C VAL A 76 20.04 -12.60 11.47
N TYR A 77 20.54 -11.71 12.32
CA TYR A 77 21.12 -12.07 13.61
C TYR A 77 20.05 -12.15 14.70
N PRO A 78 20.25 -12.99 15.74
CA PRO A 78 19.33 -13.10 16.87
C PRO A 78 19.41 -11.89 17.80
N MET A 79 19.04 -10.72 17.28
CA MET A 79 19.08 -9.44 17.98
C MET A 79 17.70 -8.76 17.95
N SER A 80 17.56 -7.69 18.72
CA SER A 80 16.36 -6.86 18.69
C SER A 80 16.16 -6.30 17.28
N ARG A 81 15.02 -6.63 16.67
CA ARG A 81 14.63 -6.13 15.35
C ARG A 81 14.36 -4.62 15.44
N PRO A 82 14.92 -3.81 14.53
CA PRO A 82 14.59 -2.38 14.47
C PRO A 82 13.12 -2.19 14.06
N SER A 83 12.51 -1.09 14.49
CA SER A 83 11.25 -0.63 13.88
C SER A 83 11.56 -0.06 12.50
N ILE A 84 10.62 -0.25 11.58
CA ILE A 84 10.63 0.39 10.26
C ILE A 84 9.34 1.18 10.19
N ASP A 85 9.48 2.49 10.27
CA ASP A 85 8.36 3.41 10.50
C ASP A 85 8.07 4.27 9.27
N THR A 86 8.94 4.22 8.26
CA THR A 86 8.76 4.93 6.99
C THR A 86 8.98 4.02 5.79
N LEU A 87 8.37 4.36 4.66
CA LEU A 87 8.61 3.68 3.38
C LEU A 87 10.01 3.98 2.81
N ASP A 88 10.62 5.11 3.20
CA ASP A 88 11.98 5.49 2.83
C ASP A 88 13.04 4.60 3.51
N GLU A 89 12.75 4.10 4.72
CA GLU A 89 13.53 3.07 5.38
C GLU A 89 13.23 1.67 4.83
N LEU A 90 11.95 1.37 4.59
CA LEU A 90 11.52 0.04 4.15
C LEU A 90 12.07 -0.32 2.77
N THR A 91 11.97 0.59 1.81
CA THR A 91 12.24 0.32 0.39
C THR A 91 13.69 -0.13 0.15
N PRO A 92 14.73 0.55 0.65
CA PRO A 92 16.12 0.11 0.47
C PRO A 92 16.43 -1.20 1.17
N VAL A 93 15.81 -1.48 2.33
CA VAL A 93 16.02 -2.73 3.06
C VAL A 93 15.36 -3.90 2.32
N LEU A 94 14.16 -3.70 1.77
CA LEU A 94 13.49 -4.68 0.93
C LEU A 94 14.32 -4.97 -0.34
N GLU A 95 14.83 -3.94 -1.00
CA GLU A 95 15.71 -4.07 -2.16
C GLU A 95 16.97 -4.89 -1.84
N ALA A 96 17.63 -4.58 -0.71
CA ALA A 96 18.79 -5.35 -0.26
C ALA A 96 18.43 -6.80 0.11
N ALA A 97 17.29 -7.02 0.78
CA ALA A 97 16.83 -8.36 1.12
C ALA A 97 16.55 -9.21 -0.13
N MET A 98 15.96 -8.62 -1.17
CA MET A 98 15.75 -9.27 -2.47
C MET A 98 17.08 -9.53 -3.18
N LYS A 99 17.98 -8.55 -3.23
CA LYS A 99 19.31 -8.69 -3.84
C LYS A 99 20.11 -9.83 -3.23
N TYR A 100 20.04 -9.98 -1.91
CA TYR A 100 20.73 -11.04 -1.17
C TYR A 100 19.88 -12.29 -0.94
N ASP A 101 18.71 -12.40 -1.54
CA ASP A 101 17.84 -13.58 -1.42
C ASP A 101 17.58 -14.02 0.04
N ILE A 102 17.27 -13.05 0.92
CA ILE A 102 16.96 -13.32 2.33
C ILE A 102 15.45 -13.44 2.50
N ILE A 103 14.91 -14.60 2.13
CA ILE A 103 13.46 -14.88 2.07
C ILE A 103 12.73 -14.51 3.36
N SER A 104 13.30 -14.86 4.52
CA SER A 104 12.68 -14.58 5.82
C SER A 104 12.47 -13.09 6.08
N VAL A 105 13.37 -12.24 5.59
CA VAL A 105 13.28 -10.78 5.72
C VAL A 105 12.32 -10.21 4.68
N ILE A 106 12.37 -10.71 3.45
CA ILE A 106 11.43 -10.34 2.39
C ILE A 106 9.98 -10.54 2.88
N ASP A 107 9.65 -11.71 3.44
CA ASP A 107 8.29 -12.00 3.92
C ASP A 107 7.84 -11.08 5.07
N ILE A 108 8.75 -10.68 5.96
CA ILE A 108 8.46 -9.74 7.04
C ILE A 108 8.19 -8.35 6.47
N LEU A 109 9.03 -7.88 5.54
CA LEU A 109 8.93 -6.55 4.95
C LEU A 109 7.74 -6.42 4.01
N ARG A 110 7.37 -7.47 3.28
CA ARG A 110 6.13 -7.54 2.48
C ARG A 110 4.90 -7.32 3.35
N LYS A 111 4.80 -8.00 4.49
CA LYS A 111 3.71 -7.81 5.46
C LYS A 111 3.71 -6.41 6.05
N ARG A 112 4.89 -5.82 6.30
CA ARG A 112 5.00 -4.45 6.80
C ARG A 112 4.57 -3.43 5.73
N LEU A 113 4.93 -3.64 4.47
CA LEU A 113 4.59 -2.78 3.33
C LEU A 113 3.07 -2.58 3.21
N VAL A 114 2.30 -3.65 3.30
CA VAL A 114 0.82 -3.62 3.23
C VAL A 114 0.14 -3.42 4.59
N SER A 115 0.90 -3.09 5.63
CA SER A 115 0.30 -2.81 6.95
C SER A 115 -0.67 -1.63 6.87
N PRO A 116 -1.76 -1.61 7.66
CA PRO A 116 -2.76 -0.55 7.60
C PRO A 116 -2.21 0.86 7.75
N ASP A 117 -1.12 1.02 8.52
CA ASP A 117 -0.42 2.29 8.72
C ASP A 117 0.05 2.89 7.40
N PHE A 118 0.72 2.09 6.56
CA PHE A 118 1.21 2.55 5.25
C PHE A 118 0.13 2.52 4.18
N ALA A 119 -0.68 1.45 4.16
CA ALA A 119 -1.71 1.26 3.13
C ALA A 119 -2.79 2.35 3.20
N ARG A 120 -3.14 2.86 4.39
CA ARG A 120 -4.10 3.97 4.53
C ARG A 120 -3.46 5.34 4.35
N ALA A 121 -2.24 5.54 4.83
CA ALA A 121 -1.58 6.84 4.76
C ALA A 121 -1.11 7.19 3.34
N THR A 122 -0.49 6.24 2.63
CA THR A 122 0.11 6.47 1.31
C THR A 122 -0.14 5.28 0.36
N PRO A 123 -1.40 4.94 0.04
CA PRO A 123 -1.74 3.75 -0.74
C PRO A 123 -1.09 3.70 -2.13
N THR A 124 -1.00 4.85 -2.81
CA THR A 124 -0.40 4.95 -4.16
C THR A 124 1.09 4.66 -4.13
N ARG A 125 1.80 5.09 -3.08
CA ARG A 125 3.22 4.80 -2.89
C ARG A 125 3.44 3.33 -2.56
N VAL A 126 2.62 2.74 -1.69
CA VAL A 126 2.67 1.31 -1.36
C VAL A 126 2.43 0.46 -2.62
N TYR A 127 1.43 0.81 -3.42
CA TYR A 127 1.17 0.17 -4.71
C TYR A 127 2.38 0.27 -5.65
N ALA A 128 3.00 1.45 -5.74
CA ALA A 128 4.16 1.65 -6.59
C ALA A 128 5.36 0.79 -6.17
N ILE A 129 5.64 0.71 -4.87
CA ILE A 129 6.70 -0.15 -4.31
C ILE A 129 6.39 -1.62 -4.59
N ALA A 130 5.15 -2.06 -4.37
CA ALA A 130 4.76 -3.44 -4.64
C ALA A 130 4.94 -3.81 -6.13
N CYS A 131 4.53 -2.93 -7.05
CA CYS A 131 4.75 -3.13 -8.48
C CYS A 131 6.23 -3.08 -8.89
N ARG A 132 7.04 -2.20 -8.28
CA ARG A 132 8.49 -2.12 -8.54
C ARG A 132 9.21 -3.44 -8.25
N PHE A 133 8.77 -4.16 -7.22
CA PHE A 133 9.37 -5.42 -6.77
C PHE A 133 8.59 -6.66 -7.22
N ASP A 134 7.67 -6.53 -8.19
CA ASP A 134 6.84 -7.62 -8.71
C ASP A 134 6.04 -8.39 -7.63
N LEU A 135 5.65 -7.68 -6.58
CA LEU A 135 4.87 -8.20 -5.45
C LEU A 135 3.37 -8.13 -5.77
N GLU A 136 2.89 -9.02 -6.64
CA GLU A 136 1.52 -8.97 -7.20
C GLU A 136 0.41 -9.03 -6.13
N GLU A 137 0.57 -9.85 -5.10
CA GLU A 137 -0.44 -9.97 -4.03
C GLU A 137 -0.51 -8.70 -3.17
N GLU A 138 0.65 -8.11 -2.87
CA GLU A 138 0.74 -6.84 -2.17
C GLU A 138 0.22 -5.68 -3.02
N ALA A 139 0.45 -5.72 -4.34
CA ALA A 139 -0.07 -4.73 -5.28
C ALA A 139 -1.61 -4.79 -5.36
N LYS A 140 -2.19 -6.01 -5.36
CA LYS A 140 -3.65 -6.20 -5.25
C LYS A 140 -4.16 -5.61 -3.94
N GLU A 141 -3.55 -5.95 -2.81
CA GLU A 141 -3.99 -5.45 -1.50
C GLU A 141 -3.91 -3.91 -1.45
N ALA A 142 -2.77 -3.33 -1.85
CA ALA A 142 -2.59 -1.88 -1.90
C ALA A 142 -3.60 -1.19 -2.82
N SER A 143 -3.93 -1.80 -3.97
CA SER A 143 -4.89 -1.24 -4.92
C SER A 143 -6.27 -1.02 -4.31
N ARG A 144 -6.69 -1.85 -3.34
CA ARG A 144 -7.97 -1.67 -2.62
C ARG A 144 -8.00 -0.35 -1.87
N TYR A 145 -6.91 -0.01 -1.18
CA TYR A 145 -6.81 1.23 -0.41
C TYR A 145 -6.74 2.46 -1.31
N THR A 146 -6.21 2.33 -2.52
CA THR A 146 -6.17 3.45 -3.46
C THR A 146 -7.56 3.95 -3.84
N LEU A 147 -8.61 3.10 -3.77
CA LEU A 147 -9.98 3.47 -4.11
C LEU A 147 -10.55 4.56 -3.17
N ASN A 148 -9.97 4.73 -1.99
CA ASN A 148 -10.35 5.77 -1.03
C ASN A 148 -9.65 7.12 -1.25
N VAL A 149 -8.78 7.22 -2.25
CA VAL A 149 -8.05 8.46 -2.55
C VAL A 149 -8.27 8.88 -4.00
N ASN A 150 -8.15 10.18 -4.26
CA ASN A 150 -8.03 10.64 -5.64
C ASN A 150 -6.61 10.34 -6.14
N VAL A 151 -6.45 9.28 -6.94
CA VAL A 151 -5.14 8.85 -7.45
C VAL A 151 -4.45 9.95 -8.26
N LEU A 152 -5.21 10.83 -8.92
CA LEU A 152 -4.66 11.90 -9.74
C LEU A 152 -4.14 13.09 -8.93
N ASP A 153 -4.65 13.30 -7.71
CA ASP A 153 -4.21 14.39 -6.81
C ASP A 153 -3.18 13.91 -5.78
N CYS A 154 -2.83 12.63 -5.81
CA CYS A 154 -1.84 12.08 -4.88
C CYS A 154 -0.44 12.68 -5.15
N PRO A 155 0.37 12.91 -4.11
CA PRO A 155 1.71 13.46 -4.27
C PRO A 155 2.58 12.54 -5.11
N LEU A 156 3.36 13.13 -6.02
CA LEU A 156 4.36 12.39 -6.78
C LEU A 156 5.45 11.91 -5.82
N HIS A 157 5.81 10.63 -5.96
CA HIS A 157 6.89 10.00 -5.22
C HIS A 157 7.88 9.36 -6.18
N ASP A 158 9.15 9.31 -5.79
CA ASP A 158 10.21 8.72 -6.61
C ASP A 158 9.98 7.23 -6.94
N ASP A 159 9.24 6.51 -6.08
CA ASP A 159 8.84 5.12 -6.34
C ASP A 159 8.00 4.98 -7.63
N LEU A 160 7.26 6.01 -8.04
CA LEU A 160 6.52 6.01 -9.31
C LEU A 160 7.44 6.05 -10.54
N LYS A 161 8.68 6.50 -10.40
CA LYS A 161 9.67 6.47 -11.51
C LYS A 161 10.05 5.05 -11.90
N HIS A 162 9.83 4.09 -11.00
CA HIS A 162 10.24 2.70 -11.15
C HIS A 162 9.11 1.77 -11.57
N ILE A 163 7.87 2.26 -11.70
CA ILE A 163 6.76 1.43 -12.19
C ILE A 163 6.61 1.54 -13.70
N THR A 164 6.10 0.46 -14.30
CA THR A 164 5.75 0.48 -15.72
C THR A 164 4.50 1.33 -15.96
N ALA A 165 4.41 1.94 -17.14
CA ALA A 165 3.18 2.59 -17.59
C ALA A 165 1.99 1.61 -17.60
N TYR A 166 2.25 0.31 -17.83
CA TYR A 166 1.25 -0.74 -17.75
C TYR A 166 0.67 -0.89 -16.33
N ALA A 167 1.51 -0.98 -15.30
CA ALA A 167 1.06 -1.07 -13.91
C ALA A 167 0.24 0.17 -13.51
N TYR A 168 0.72 1.36 -13.86
CA TYR A 168 -0.02 2.59 -13.60
C TYR A 168 -1.38 2.63 -14.33
N HIS A 169 -1.41 2.25 -15.61
CA HIS A 169 -2.65 2.19 -16.37
C HIS A 169 -3.64 1.15 -15.82
N ARG A 170 -3.15 0.00 -15.33
CA ARG A 170 -3.98 -1.03 -14.67
C ARG A 170 -4.67 -0.47 -13.42
N LEU A 171 -3.98 0.35 -12.63
CA LEU A 171 -4.58 1.05 -11.48
C LEU A 171 -5.67 2.04 -11.91
N LEU A 172 -5.41 2.86 -12.93
CA LEU A 172 -6.40 3.81 -13.45
C LEU A 172 -7.63 3.11 -14.05
N ASP A 173 -7.43 1.97 -14.72
CA ASP A 173 -8.51 1.17 -15.28
C ASP A 173 -9.39 0.56 -14.18
N LEU A 174 -8.81 0.09 -13.07
CA LEU A 174 -9.56 -0.33 -11.88
C LEU A 174 -10.47 0.79 -11.37
N HIS A 175 -9.91 1.99 -11.17
CA HIS A 175 -10.67 3.16 -10.72
C HIS A 175 -11.80 3.51 -11.67
N ARG A 176 -11.52 3.58 -12.98
CA ARG A 176 -12.51 3.88 -14.02
C ARG A 176 -13.63 2.86 -14.07
N LYS A 177 -13.30 1.56 -14.07
CA LYS A 177 -14.28 0.47 -14.14
C LYS A 177 -15.17 0.46 -12.90
N ARG A 178 -14.56 0.61 -11.71
CA ARG A 178 -15.31 0.63 -10.45
C ARG A 178 -16.18 1.87 -10.32
N ALA A 179 -15.67 3.05 -10.68
CA ALA A 179 -16.45 4.30 -10.70
C ALA A 179 -17.68 4.18 -11.61
N LYS A 180 -17.50 3.65 -12.83
CA LYS A 180 -18.61 3.41 -13.76
C LYS A 180 -19.66 2.46 -13.17
N ALA A 181 -19.22 1.32 -12.64
CA ALA A 181 -20.12 0.33 -12.05
C ALA A 181 -20.85 0.89 -10.80
N ALA A 182 -20.15 1.65 -9.94
CA ALA A 182 -20.75 2.26 -8.77
C ALA A 182 -21.81 3.32 -9.13
N GLN A 183 -21.56 4.11 -10.18
CA GLN A 183 -22.54 5.07 -10.69
C GLN A 183 -23.76 4.38 -11.32
N GLU A 184 -23.57 3.27 -12.02
CA GLU A 184 -24.67 2.48 -12.61
C GLU A 184 -25.59 1.87 -11.54
N LEU A 185 -25.05 1.60 -10.34
CA LEU A 185 -25.83 1.12 -9.19
C LEU A 185 -26.70 2.19 -8.53
N LEU A 186 -26.48 3.49 -8.79
CA LEU A 186 -27.27 4.59 -8.21
C LEU A 186 -28.68 4.66 -8.82
N GLN A 187 -29.49 3.65 -8.57
CA GLN A 187 -30.87 3.53 -9.04
C GLN A 187 -31.83 3.66 -7.86
N LEU A 188 -32.83 4.53 -8.02
CA LEU A 188 -33.86 4.75 -7.00
C LEU A 188 -34.84 3.56 -7.03
N SER A 189 -35.07 2.94 -5.87
CA SER A 189 -36.19 2.00 -5.72
C SER A 189 -37.52 2.75 -5.68
N GLU A 190 -38.57 2.19 -6.29
CA GLU A 190 -39.94 2.71 -6.26
C GLU A 190 -40.52 2.79 -4.84
N ASP A 191 -39.99 2.00 -3.91
CA ASP A 191 -40.38 1.98 -2.50
C ASP A 191 -39.94 3.23 -1.74
N VAL A 192 -38.92 3.93 -2.24
CA VAL A 192 -38.38 5.12 -1.59
C VAL A 192 -39.27 6.32 -1.90
N LYS A 193 -40.01 6.75 -0.88
CA LYS A 193 -40.99 7.84 -1.00
C LYS A 193 -40.77 8.89 0.08
N CYS A 194 -41.04 10.13 -0.28
CA CYS A 194 -41.13 11.26 0.64
C CYS A 194 -42.56 11.80 0.61
N MET A 195 -43.22 11.90 1.77
CA MET A 195 -44.62 12.32 1.87
C MET A 195 -44.90 13.67 1.18
N GLN A 196 -43.95 14.61 1.21
CA GLN A 196 -44.11 15.94 0.63
C GLN A 196 -43.68 16.02 -0.84
N CYS A 197 -42.64 15.28 -1.26
CA CYS A 197 -42.19 15.28 -2.66
C CYS A 197 -43.10 14.42 -3.55
N ASN A 198 -43.56 13.28 -3.05
CA ASN A 198 -44.38 12.33 -3.80
C ASN A 198 -45.89 12.60 -3.67
N GLY A 199 -46.32 13.39 -2.68
CA GLY A 199 -47.74 13.68 -2.43
C GLY A 199 -48.41 14.61 -3.44
N ALA A 200 -47.66 15.30 -4.32
CA ALA A 200 -48.20 16.38 -5.16
C ALA A 200 -48.79 15.93 -6.50
N ARG A 201 -48.53 14.71 -6.98
CA ARG A 201 -49.04 14.21 -8.28
C ARG A 201 -49.40 12.73 -8.19
N TYR A 202 -50.70 12.43 -8.21
CA TYR A 202 -51.27 11.09 -8.06
C TYR A 202 -50.85 10.05 -9.12
N HIS A 203 -50.14 10.43 -10.19
CA HIS A 203 -49.89 9.56 -11.35
C HIS A 203 -48.45 9.57 -11.90
N ALA A 204 -47.50 10.26 -11.27
CA ALA A 204 -46.10 10.25 -11.71
C ALA A 204 -45.16 10.06 -10.53
N PHE A 205 -44.40 8.96 -10.52
CA PHE A 205 -43.31 8.77 -9.58
C PHE A 205 -42.23 9.83 -9.87
N LEU A 206 -42.13 10.82 -8.98
CA LEU A 206 -41.04 11.78 -9.00
C LEU A 206 -40.04 11.38 -7.91
N PRO A 207 -38.73 11.33 -8.22
CA PRO A 207 -37.73 11.06 -7.19
C PRO A 207 -37.81 12.13 -6.09
N PRO A 208 -37.67 11.76 -4.81
CA PRO A 208 -37.56 12.73 -3.72
C PRO A 208 -36.44 13.73 -3.99
N LYS A 209 -36.61 15.00 -3.56
CA LYS A 209 -35.58 16.04 -3.75
C LYS A 209 -34.24 15.67 -3.13
N TRP A 210 -34.26 14.96 -2.00
CA TRP A 210 -33.04 14.46 -1.39
C TRP A 210 -32.31 13.47 -2.29
N TRP A 211 -33.05 12.61 -3.02
CA TRP A 211 -32.45 11.63 -3.92
C TRP A 211 -31.82 12.31 -5.12
N THR A 212 -32.45 13.34 -5.69
CA THR A 212 -31.86 14.08 -6.81
C THR A 212 -30.54 14.76 -6.41
N ASP A 213 -30.50 15.40 -5.24
CA ASP A 213 -29.26 15.99 -4.71
C ASP A 213 -28.21 14.91 -4.39
N PHE A 214 -28.62 13.85 -3.68
CA PHE A 214 -27.76 12.71 -3.34
C PHE A 214 -27.14 12.10 -4.59
N HIS A 215 -27.96 11.80 -5.60
CA HIS A 215 -27.54 11.14 -6.84
C HIS A 215 -26.50 11.99 -7.60
N GLU A 216 -26.71 13.29 -7.74
CA GLU A 216 -25.76 14.18 -8.42
C GLU A 216 -24.42 14.26 -7.68
N ARG A 217 -24.44 14.49 -6.36
CA ARG A 217 -23.22 14.56 -5.56
C ARG A 217 -22.53 13.21 -5.44
N ALA A 218 -23.28 12.13 -5.29
CA ALA A 218 -22.75 10.77 -5.21
C ALA A 218 -22.05 10.39 -6.51
N LYS A 219 -22.63 10.76 -7.66
CA LYS A 219 -22.01 10.53 -8.96
C LYS A 219 -20.67 11.24 -9.09
N GLN A 220 -20.58 12.48 -8.61
CA GLN A 220 -19.33 13.25 -8.60
C GLN A 220 -18.30 12.63 -7.65
N GLU A 221 -18.69 12.28 -6.43
CA GLU A 221 -17.77 11.67 -5.46
C GLU A 221 -17.28 10.30 -5.93
N LEU A 222 -18.17 9.43 -6.42
CA LEU A 222 -17.80 8.10 -6.94
C LEU A 222 -16.92 8.16 -8.18
N ALA A 223 -16.92 9.27 -8.92
CA ALA A 223 -15.99 9.48 -10.03
C ALA A 223 -14.54 9.69 -9.56
N VAL A 224 -14.36 10.20 -8.34
CA VAL A 224 -13.06 10.51 -7.73
C VAL A 224 -12.62 9.40 -6.79
N ARG A 225 -13.52 8.93 -5.92
CA ARG A 225 -13.32 7.88 -4.93
C ARG A 225 -14.43 6.84 -5.07
N PRO A 226 -14.21 5.73 -5.78
CA PRO A 226 -15.25 4.74 -6.06
C PRO A 226 -15.56 3.82 -4.86
N THR A 227 -15.77 4.40 -3.68
CA THR A 227 -16.12 3.69 -2.43
C THR A 227 -17.37 4.28 -1.79
N ALA A 228 -18.08 3.45 -1.02
CA ALA A 228 -19.34 3.87 -0.40
C ALA A 228 -19.13 4.74 0.86
N ASP A 229 -17.93 4.73 1.45
CA ASP A 229 -17.69 5.33 2.77
C ASP A 229 -18.04 6.82 2.84
N VAL A 230 -17.69 7.60 1.82
CA VAL A 230 -17.97 9.05 1.79
C VAL A 230 -19.45 9.32 1.49
N VAL A 231 -19.98 8.67 0.45
CA VAL A 231 -21.34 8.91 -0.07
C VAL A 231 -22.41 8.51 0.95
N PHE A 232 -22.17 7.46 1.75
CA PHE A 232 -23.11 7.01 2.78
C PHE A 232 -22.75 7.51 4.18
N SER A 233 -21.82 8.46 4.29
CA SER A 233 -21.50 9.10 5.57
C SER A 233 -22.66 9.98 6.05
N MET A 234 -22.81 10.09 7.38
CA MET A 234 -23.83 10.95 7.99
C MET A 234 -23.76 12.41 7.50
N PRO A 235 -22.58 13.06 7.38
CA PRO A 235 -22.48 14.41 6.83
C PRO A 235 -23.01 14.51 5.39
N PHE A 236 -22.70 13.52 4.54
CA PHE A 236 -23.10 13.52 3.14
C PHE A 236 -24.62 13.37 2.99
N LEU A 237 -25.24 12.49 3.77
CA LEU A 237 -26.70 12.30 3.79
C LEU A 237 -27.44 13.49 4.43
N ALA A 238 -26.88 14.08 5.49
CA ALA A 238 -27.45 15.26 6.13
C ALA A 238 -27.55 16.46 5.17
N GLN A 239 -26.58 16.61 4.27
CA GLN A 239 -26.66 17.63 3.22
C GLN A 239 -27.82 17.37 2.25
N SER A 240 -28.06 16.12 1.84
CA SER A 240 -29.23 15.76 1.01
C SER A 240 -30.56 15.94 1.74
N ALA A 241 -30.58 15.75 3.05
CA ALA A 241 -31.77 16.00 3.86
C ALA A 241 -32.22 17.47 3.79
N GLN A 242 -31.30 18.39 3.52
CA GLN A 242 -31.53 19.83 3.43
C GLN A 242 -31.80 20.34 2.00
N ALA A 243 -32.02 19.45 1.03
CA ALA A 243 -32.25 19.78 -0.39
C ALA A 243 -33.61 20.47 -0.69
N GLY A 244 -34.18 21.24 0.25
CA GLY A 244 -35.37 22.06 0.04
C GLY A 244 -36.70 21.32 0.25
N CYS A 245 -36.75 20.34 1.16
CA CYS A 245 -37.97 19.69 1.64
C CYS A 245 -37.80 19.27 3.12
N GLU A 246 -38.74 19.69 3.98
CA GLU A 246 -38.67 19.46 5.43
C GLU A 246 -38.86 17.98 5.83
N ARG A 247 -39.53 17.19 4.98
CA ARG A 247 -39.80 15.76 5.20
C ARG A 247 -38.75 14.83 4.59
N CYS A 248 -37.74 15.36 3.90
CA CYS A 248 -36.70 14.55 3.30
C CYS A 248 -35.79 13.86 4.32
N ALA A 249 -35.53 14.49 5.48
CA ALA A 249 -34.79 13.87 6.57
C ALA A 249 -35.44 12.56 7.05
N GLY A 250 -36.75 12.57 7.29
CA GLY A 250 -37.51 11.38 7.67
C GLY A 250 -37.51 10.32 6.56
N SER A 251 -37.69 10.74 5.30
CA SER A 251 -37.64 9.84 4.14
C SER A 251 -36.30 9.11 4.00
N ILE A 252 -35.17 9.75 4.31
CA ILE A 252 -33.85 9.12 4.32
C ILE A 252 -33.77 8.05 5.41
N LEU A 253 -34.28 8.34 6.61
CA LEU A 253 -34.32 7.39 7.71
C LEU A 253 -35.21 6.19 7.40
N ASP A 254 -36.37 6.41 6.79
CA ASP A 254 -37.27 5.34 6.36
C ASP A 254 -36.65 4.49 5.24
N ALA A 255 -35.79 5.08 4.41
CA ALA A 255 -35.06 4.41 3.33
C ALA A 255 -33.76 3.72 3.78
N HIS A 256 -33.52 3.54 5.09
CA HIS A 256 -32.27 2.98 5.60
C HIS A 256 -31.93 1.60 4.99
N SER A 257 -32.91 0.72 4.81
CA SER A 257 -32.72 -0.63 4.28
C SER A 257 -32.26 -0.59 2.81
N PHE A 258 -32.82 0.33 2.03
CA PHE A 258 -32.41 0.60 0.66
C PHE A 258 -30.99 1.16 0.60
N LEU A 259 -30.67 2.15 1.43
CA LEU A 259 -29.32 2.75 1.49
C LEU A 259 -28.26 1.73 1.92
N ASP A 260 -28.58 0.88 2.90
CA ASP A 260 -27.70 -0.22 3.34
C ASP A 260 -27.46 -1.24 2.23
N GLN A 261 -28.51 -1.60 1.48
CA GLN A 261 -28.37 -2.52 0.36
C GLN A 261 -27.54 -1.91 -0.77
N LEU A 262 -27.78 -0.62 -1.09
CA LEU A 262 -27.02 0.09 -2.11
C LEU A 262 -25.53 0.21 -1.72
N ARG A 263 -25.25 0.53 -0.45
CA ARG A 263 -23.88 0.52 0.11
C ARG A 263 -23.21 -0.84 -0.08
N LYS A 264 -23.87 -1.93 0.34
CA LYS A 264 -23.35 -3.29 0.17
C LYS A 264 -23.08 -3.64 -1.29
N ASN A 265 -23.97 -3.25 -2.20
CA ASN A 265 -23.78 -3.49 -3.62
C ASN A 265 -22.53 -2.77 -4.17
N ILE A 266 -22.29 -1.52 -3.75
CA ILE A 266 -21.10 -0.77 -4.12
C ILE A 266 -19.83 -1.38 -3.51
N ASP A 267 -19.88 -1.76 -2.23
CA ASP A 267 -18.73 -2.37 -1.55
C ASP A 267 -18.32 -3.72 -2.17
N ASN A 268 -19.30 -4.51 -2.61
CA ASN A 268 -19.11 -5.81 -3.26
C ASN A 268 -18.54 -5.74 -4.70
N LEU A 269 -18.41 -4.55 -5.30
CA LEU A 269 -17.78 -4.41 -6.60
C LEU A 269 -16.33 -4.94 -6.56
N PRO A 270 -15.73 -5.30 -7.71
CA PRO A 270 -14.31 -5.65 -7.79
C PRO A 270 -13.42 -4.55 -7.22
N SER A 271 -12.59 -4.87 -6.22
CA SER A 271 -11.80 -3.90 -5.45
C SER A 271 -10.29 -4.00 -5.66
N THR A 272 -9.84 -4.95 -6.48
CA THR A 272 -8.43 -5.18 -6.78
C THR A 272 -8.17 -5.15 -8.29
N ILE A 273 -6.93 -4.85 -8.66
CA ILE A 273 -6.40 -4.97 -10.03
C ILE A 273 -6.35 -6.40 -10.55
#